data_AF-A0A258BVF7-F1
#
_entry.id   AF-A0A258BVF7-F1
#
_cell.length_a   1.000
_cell.length_b   1.000
_cell.length_c   1.000
_cell.angle_alpha   90.00
_cell.angle_beta   90.00
_cell.angle_gamma   90.00
#
_symmetry.space_group_name_H-M   'P 1'
#
loop_
_entity.id
_entity.type
_entity.pdbx_description
1 polymer ?
#
loop_
_entity_poly.entity_id
_entity_poly.type
_entity_poly.pdbx_seq_one_letter_code
_entity_poly.pdbx_strand_id
1 'polypeptide(L)'
;MTPDIQTPCFVLDAARLRKNLETAQRVREEAGCKILLATKAFAMPAAFPMMRDYLDGTTASGEHEAIMGAEEFGKEVHVYSPAYTEDEVRRLTKVAQHIYFNSAQQLGR
;
A
#
# COMPACT_ATOMS: atom_id res chain seq x y z
N MET A 1 -30.85 1.90 -5.41
CA MET A 1 -29.69 2.37 -6.19
C MET A 1 -29.87 3.85 -6.38
N THR A 2 -28.89 4.67 -5.97
CA THR A 2 -28.91 6.13 -6.15
C THR A 2 -29.03 6.45 -7.64
N PRO A 3 -30.15 7.06 -8.10
CA PRO A 3 -30.43 7.23 -9.53
C PRO A 3 -29.46 8.14 -10.30
N ASP A 4 -28.61 8.91 -9.61
CA ASP A 4 -27.87 10.04 -10.19
C ASP A 4 -26.36 9.79 -10.41
N ILE A 5 -25.87 8.55 -10.34
CA ILE A 5 -24.44 8.29 -10.62
C ILE A 5 -24.23 8.22 -12.14
N GLN A 6 -23.52 9.21 -12.68
CA GLN A 6 -23.15 9.25 -14.09
C GLN A 6 -22.21 8.09 -14.45
N THR A 7 -22.53 7.38 -15.54
CA THR A 7 -21.74 6.24 -16.03
C THR A 7 -20.88 6.62 -17.23
N PRO A 8 -19.69 6.02 -17.41
CA PRO A 8 -19.14 4.91 -16.62
C PRO A 8 -18.46 5.39 -15.31
N CYS A 9 -18.60 4.59 -14.26
CA CYS A 9 -17.94 4.84 -12.98
C CYS A 9 -17.55 3.52 -12.29
N PHE A 10 -16.50 3.55 -11.48
CA PHE A 10 -16.16 2.48 -10.55
C PHE A 10 -16.81 2.78 -9.20
N VAL A 11 -17.56 1.83 -8.65
CA VAL A 11 -18.22 1.95 -7.35
C VAL A 11 -17.59 0.97 -6.36
N LEU A 12 -16.99 1.50 -5.30
CA LEU A 12 -16.47 0.70 -4.20
C LEU A 12 -17.58 0.44 -3.17
N ASP A 13 -17.91 -0.84 -2.96
CA ASP A 13 -18.81 -1.25 -1.88
C ASP A 13 -18.04 -1.32 -0.55
N ALA A 14 -18.30 -0.34 0.31
CA ALA A 14 -17.67 -0.22 1.63
C ALA A 14 -17.94 -1.42 2.55
N ALA A 15 -19.14 -2.03 2.48
CA ALA A 15 -19.47 -3.17 3.32
C ALA A 15 -18.70 -4.43 2.88
N ARG A 16 -18.58 -4.64 1.57
CA ARG A 16 -17.75 -5.71 1.01
C ARG A 16 -16.26 -5.51 1.30
N LEU A 17 -15.76 -4.28 1.19
CA LEU A 17 -14.37 -3.98 1.56
C LEU A 17 -14.13 -4.30 3.05
N ARG A 18 -15.02 -3.85 3.95
CA ARG A 18 -14.91 -4.15 5.39
C ARG A 18 -14.84 -5.64 5.67
N LYS A 19 -15.68 -6.45 5.04
CA LYS A 19 -15.66 -7.92 5.21
C LYS A 19 -14.31 -8.55 4.81
N ASN A 20 -13.69 -8.04 3.75
CA ASN A 20 -12.35 -8.48 3.34
C ASN A 20 -11.29 -8.06 4.38
N LEU A 21 -11.40 -6.84 4.89
CA LEU A 21 -10.50 -6.31 5.91
C LEU A 21 -10.62 -7.05 7.26
N GLU A 22 -11.83 -7.45 7.67
CA GLU A 22 -12.04 -8.31 8.84
C GLU A 22 -11.35 -9.67 8.69
N THR A 23 -11.34 -10.21 7.47
CA THR A 23 -10.59 -11.44 7.17
C THR A 23 -9.08 -11.22 7.32
N ALA A 24 -8.56 -10.11 6.79
CA ALA A 24 -7.15 -9.75 6.93
C ALA A 24 -6.77 -9.55 8.41
N GLN A 25 -7.61 -8.85 9.19
CA GLN A 25 -7.39 -8.65 10.62
C GLN A 25 -7.33 -9.98 11.38
N ARG A 26 -8.26 -10.91 11.11
CA ARG A 26 -8.22 -12.24 11.72
C ARG A 26 -6.91 -12.97 11.41
N VAL A 27 -6.45 -12.95 10.16
CA VAL A 27 -5.17 -13.55 9.77
C VAL A 27 -4.00 -12.89 10.51
N ARG A 28 -4.00 -11.55 10.58
CA ARG A 28 -2.98 -10.77 11.29
C ARG A 28 -2.88 -11.18 12.76
N GLU A 29 -4.02 -11.30 13.43
CA GLU A 29 -4.11 -11.65 14.86
C GLU A 29 -3.76 -13.12 15.13
N GLU A 30 -4.32 -14.06 14.36
CA GLU A 30 -4.09 -15.49 14.57
C GLU A 30 -2.67 -15.93 14.20
N ALA A 31 -2.08 -15.35 13.14
CA ALA A 31 -0.74 -15.68 12.69
C ALA A 31 0.36 -14.83 13.34
N GLY A 32 0.01 -13.74 14.05
CA GLY A 32 0.98 -12.82 14.64
C GLY A 32 1.89 -12.13 13.61
N CYS A 33 1.40 -11.91 12.39
CA CYS A 33 2.15 -11.30 11.29
C CYS A 33 1.69 -9.85 11.03
N LYS A 34 2.38 -9.15 10.13
CA LYS A 34 1.90 -7.87 9.57
C LYS A 34 1.32 -8.09 8.19
N ILE A 35 0.28 -7.33 7.85
CA ILE A 35 -0.34 -7.34 6.52
C ILE A 35 -0.26 -5.94 5.91
N LEU A 36 0.34 -5.86 4.73
CA LEU A 36 0.53 -4.62 3.99
C LEU A 36 -0.37 -4.59 2.74
N LEU A 37 -0.91 -3.43 2.41
CA LEU A 37 -1.61 -3.20 1.14
C LEU A 37 -0.59 -3.08 -0.01
N ALA A 38 -0.69 -3.95 -1.01
CA ALA A 38 0.07 -3.81 -2.25
C ALA A 38 -0.56 -2.75 -3.17
N THR A 39 0.03 -1.56 -3.23
CA THR A 39 -0.54 -0.41 -3.95
C THR A 39 -0.63 -0.62 -5.45
N LYS A 40 0.24 -1.46 -6.03
CA LYS A 40 0.15 -1.90 -7.43
C LYS A 40 -1.18 -2.54 -7.82
N ALA A 41 -1.89 -3.14 -6.86
CA ALA A 41 -3.16 -3.81 -7.10
C ALA A 41 -4.37 -2.94 -6.76
N PHE A 42 -4.24 -2.06 -5.75
CA PHE A 42 -5.30 -1.16 -5.32
C PHE A 42 -4.72 0.13 -4.74
N ALA A 43 -5.02 1.25 -5.39
CA ALA A 43 -4.53 2.59 -5.05
C ALA A 43 -5.68 3.62 -5.10
N MET A 44 -6.63 3.51 -4.17
CA MET A 44 -7.74 4.45 -4.04
C MET A 44 -7.63 5.18 -2.68
N PRO A 45 -6.93 6.32 -2.60
CA PRO A 45 -6.69 7.04 -1.35
C PRO A 45 -7.94 7.30 -0.50
N ALA A 46 -9.08 7.59 -1.15
CA ALA A 46 -10.36 7.79 -0.46
C ALA A 46 -10.82 6.59 0.40
N ALA A 47 -10.36 5.37 0.10
CA ALA A 47 -10.67 4.17 0.88
C ALA A 47 -9.64 3.87 1.98
N PHE A 48 -8.44 4.44 1.91
CA PHE A 48 -7.35 4.13 2.82
C PHE A 48 -7.69 4.38 4.30
N PRO A 49 -8.41 5.46 4.69
CA PRO A 49 -8.81 5.66 6.07
C PRO A 49 -9.52 4.46 6.71
N MET A 50 -10.39 3.76 5.97
CA MET A 50 -11.07 2.55 6.43
C MET A 50 -10.12 1.34 6.54
N MET A 51 -9.15 1.24 5.63
CA MET A 51 -8.22 0.11 5.56
C MET A 51 -7.15 0.16 6.65
N ARG A 52 -6.77 1.36 7.10
CA ARG A 52 -5.74 1.57 8.12
C ARG A 52 -6.04 0.90 9.44
N ASP A 53 -7.30 0.70 9.84
CA ASP A 53 -7.59 0.03 11.11
C ASP A 53 -7.25 -1.48 11.06
N TYR A 54 -7.19 -2.05 9.85
CA TYR A 54 -7.07 -3.49 9.62
C TYR A 54 -5.72 -3.92 9.07
N LEU A 55 -4.98 -3.01 8.44
CA LEU A 55 -3.67 -3.27 7.82
C LEU A 55 -2.56 -2.48 8.50
N ASP A 56 -1.33 -2.90 8.33
CA ASP A 56 -0.17 -2.36 9.05
C ASP A 56 0.64 -1.36 8.23
N GLY A 57 0.28 -1.16 6.96
CA GLY A 57 0.96 -0.25 6.06
C GLY A 57 0.77 -0.61 4.59
N THR A 58 1.70 -0.19 3.76
CA THR A 58 1.71 -0.35 2.31
C THR A 58 2.99 -0.99 1.81
N THR A 59 2.90 -1.67 0.67
CA THR A 59 4.05 -2.12 -0.11
C THR A 59 3.94 -1.58 -1.54
N ALA A 60 4.97 -0.88 -1.97
CA ALA A 60 5.04 -0.07 -3.18
C ALA A 60 6.05 -0.63 -4.19
N SER A 61 5.74 -0.52 -5.48
CA SER A 61 6.63 -0.92 -6.59
C SER A 61 7.67 0.13 -7.00
N GLY A 62 7.65 1.31 -6.38
CA GLY A 62 8.44 2.45 -6.80
C GLY A 62 8.11 3.71 -6.02
N GLU A 63 8.74 4.83 -6.40
CA GLU A 63 8.73 6.07 -5.64
C GLU A 63 7.33 6.68 -5.45
N HIS A 64 6.55 6.82 -6.52
CA HIS A 64 5.24 7.46 -6.44
C HIS A 64 4.26 6.70 -5.55
N GLU A 65 4.28 5.37 -5.63
CA GLU A 65 3.48 4.52 -4.75
C GLU A 65 3.92 4.64 -3.28
N ALA A 66 5.23 4.74 -3.02
CA ALA A 66 5.76 4.90 -1.67
C ALA A 66 5.39 6.26 -1.05
N ILE A 67 5.46 7.33 -1.85
CA ILE A 67 5.03 8.68 -1.42
C ILE A 67 3.53 8.68 -1.10
N MET A 68 2.70 8.14 -2.01
CA MET A 68 1.26 8.00 -1.76
C MET A 68 0.98 7.13 -0.52
N GLY A 69 1.72 6.04 -0.34
CA GLY A 69 1.62 5.19 0.84
C GLY A 69 1.92 5.96 2.12
N ALA A 70 2.96 6.80 2.12
CA ALA A 70 3.32 7.63 3.27
C ALA A 70 2.28 8.74 3.56
N GLU A 71 1.83 9.45 2.53
CA GLU A 71 0.97 10.63 2.67
C GLU A 71 -0.50 10.27 2.93
N GLU A 72 -1.04 9.27 2.23
CA GLU A 72 -2.48 8.97 2.23
C GLU A 72 -2.82 7.76 3.12
N PHE A 73 -1.93 6.77 3.22
CA PHE A 73 -2.13 5.59 4.07
C PHE A 73 -1.43 5.74 5.43
N GLY A 74 -0.21 6.26 5.46
CA GLY A 74 0.63 6.26 6.66
C GLY A 74 1.00 4.86 7.13
N LYS A 75 1.39 4.74 8.41
CA LYS A 75 2.00 3.53 9.01
C LYS A 75 3.29 3.11 8.28
N GLU A 76 3.51 1.81 8.10
CA GLU A 76 4.72 1.30 7.45
C GLU A 76 4.63 1.41 5.93
N VAL A 77 5.75 1.75 5.31
CA VAL A 77 5.95 1.87 3.87
C VAL A 77 7.12 0.98 3.51
N HIS A 78 6.80 -0.06 2.76
CA HIS A 78 7.72 -1.05 2.23
C HIS A 78 7.87 -0.79 0.74
N VAL A 79 9.09 -0.84 0.20
CA VAL A 79 9.32 -0.51 -1.21
C VAL A 79 10.21 -1.54 -1.86
N TYR A 80 9.77 -2.04 -3.00
CA TYR A 80 10.54 -2.92 -3.86
C TYR A 80 10.54 -2.37 -5.27
N SER A 81 11.68 -2.37 -5.95
CA SER A 81 11.79 -2.10 -7.38
C SER A 81 12.81 -3.05 -8.02
N PRO A 82 12.52 -3.58 -9.23
CA PRO A 82 13.49 -4.36 -9.99
C PRO A 82 14.75 -3.55 -10.34
N ALA A 83 14.64 -2.22 -10.42
CA ALA A 83 15.76 -1.32 -10.68
C ALA A 83 15.53 0.02 -9.98
N TYR A 84 16.50 0.44 -9.16
CA TYR A 84 16.52 1.75 -8.53
C TYR A 84 17.62 2.60 -9.17
N THR A 85 17.37 3.89 -9.28
CA THR A 85 18.39 4.93 -9.41
C THR A 85 18.84 5.42 -8.03
N GLU A 86 20.04 5.99 -7.92
CA GLU A 86 20.53 6.54 -6.64
C GLU A 86 19.60 7.63 -6.11
N ASP A 87 19.11 8.50 -6.99
CA ASP A 87 18.23 9.60 -6.63
C ASP A 87 16.87 9.12 -6.10
N GLU A 88 16.30 8.07 -6.70
CA GLU A 88 15.09 7.41 -6.17
C GLU A 88 15.35 6.86 -4.77
N VAL A 89 16.45 6.14 -4.55
CA VAL A 89 16.77 5.60 -3.21
C VAL A 89 16.90 6.75 -2.21
N ARG A 90 17.59 7.84 -2.53
CA ARG A 90 17.72 9.02 -1.65
C ARG A 90 16.37 9.67 -1.29
N ARG A 91 15.38 9.60 -2.17
CA ARG A 91 14.02 10.10 -1.87
C ARG A 91 13.23 9.07 -1.07
N LEU A 92 13.32 7.80 -1.43
CA LEU A 92 12.67 6.69 -0.73
C LEU A 92 13.11 6.57 0.73
N THR A 93 14.37 6.82 1.07
CA THR A 93 14.85 6.80 2.47
C THR A 93 14.15 7.81 3.38
N LYS A 94 13.44 8.81 2.83
CA LYS A 94 12.68 9.79 3.60
C LYS A 94 11.29 9.30 4.01
N VAL A 95 10.76 8.29 3.32
CA VAL A 95 9.36 7.85 3.46
C VAL A 95 9.23 6.36 3.77
N ALA A 96 10.13 5.52 3.25
CA ALA A 96 10.11 4.07 3.41
C ALA A 96 10.82 3.63 4.69
N GLN A 97 10.20 2.73 5.45
CA GLN A 97 10.83 2.05 6.58
C GLN A 97 11.61 0.81 6.11
N HIS A 98 11.19 0.20 5.00
CA HIS A 98 11.85 -0.97 4.42
C HIS A 98 12.05 -0.78 2.92
N ILE A 99 13.28 -0.95 2.44
CA ILE A 99 13.63 -0.96 1.02
C ILE A 99 14.22 -2.34 0.67
N TYR A 100 13.58 -3.02 -0.26
CA TYR A 100 14.00 -4.33 -0.77
C TYR A 100 14.70 -4.15 -2.12
N PHE A 101 15.92 -4.68 -2.22
CA PHE A 101 16.69 -4.68 -3.45
C PHE A 101 16.52 -6.00 -4.18
N ASN A 102 16.39 -5.93 -5.51
CA ASN A 102 16.19 -7.11 -6.35
C ASN A 102 17.47 -7.94 -6.53
N SER A 103 18.65 -7.34 -6.31
CA SER A 103 19.93 -8.04 -6.42
C SER A 103 21.00 -7.48 -5.47
N ALA A 104 22.01 -8.30 -5.17
CA ALA A 104 23.19 -7.87 -4.41
C ALA A 104 23.95 -6.73 -5.11
N GLN A 105 23.96 -6.72 -6.45
CA GLN A 105 24.57 -5.63 -7.22
C GLN A 105 23.84 -4.30 -7.00
N GLN A 106 22.52 -4.32 -6.91
CA GLN A 106 21.72 -3.12 -6.66
C GLN A 106 21.90 -2.62 -5.21
N LEU A 107 22.02 -3.54 -4.24
CA LEU A 107 22.30 -3.20 -2.83
C LEU A 107 23.71 -2.62 -2.61
N GLY A 108 24.69 -3.06 -3.40
CA GLY A 108 26.08 -2.61 -3.29
C GLY A 108 26.40 -1.27 -3.97
N ARG A 109 25.40 -0.60 -4.54
CA ARG A 109 25.50 0.76 -5.11
C ARG A 109 25.16 1.79 -4.04
#